data_AF-A0A1T2L014-F1
#
_entry.id   AF-A0A1T2L014-F1
#
_cell.length_a   1.000
_cell.length_b   1.000
_cell.length_c   1.000
_cell.angle_alpha   90.00
_cell.angle_beta   90.00
_cell.angle_gamma   90.00
#
_symmetry.space_group_name_H-M   'P 1'
#
loop_
_entity.id
_entity.type
_entity.pdbx_description
1 polymer ?
#
loop_
_entity_poly.entity_id
_entity_poly.type
_entity_poly.pdbx_seq_one_letter_code
_entity_poly.pdbx_strand_id
1 'polypeptide(L)'
;MKQSAIVYLFALLTGCASTTGFNSYQDQDLTLSEAQIHKLTHDAVGRIEANYPPAKTLISLEQDKGTFGAELEHQLRAKGYGVKTPLEKKGKESMEIEGEVVPDFTTFRYEVKHYAADHVLLVVQASDGFQANRVYKKGVLDLQAKTPFTEMNAGRNE
;
A
#
# COMPACT_ATOMS: atom_id res chain seq x y z
N MET A 1 -27.49 -11.92 -55.43
CA MET A 1 -26.57 -12.81 -54.70
C MET A 1 -25.68 -11.89 -53.87
N LYS A 2 -25.84 -11.85 -52.53
CA LYS A 2 -25.00 -12.57 -51.54
C LYS A 2 -23.54 -12.09 -51.65
N GLN A 3 -22.88 -11.46 -50.69
CA GLN A 3 -22.91 -11.63 -49.23
C GLN A 3 -22.30 -10.41 -48.54
N SER A 4 -22.87 -10.05 -47.40
CA SER A 4 -22.33 -9.17 -46.37
C SER A 4 -21.01 -9.73 -45.81
N ALA A 5 -20.03 -8.87 -45.56
CA ALA A 5 -18.85 -9.19 -44.76
C ALA A 5 -18.67 -8.13 -43.66
N ILE A 6 -19.51 -8.27 -42.62
CA ILE A 6 -19.22 -7.73 -41.29
C ILE A 6 -18.43 -8.83 -40.58
N VAL A 7 -17.12 -8.63 -40.38
CA VAL A 7 -16.34 -9.44 -39.44
C VAL A 7 -15.42 -8.53 -38.63
N TYR A 8 -15.96 -8.10 -37.49
CA TYR A 8 -15.31 -8.06 -36.18
C TYR A 8 -13.83 -7.68 -36.12
N LEU A 9 -13.56 -6.38 -35.99
CA LEU A 9 -12.32 -5.86 -35.40
C LEU A 9 -12.55 -5.61 -33.90
N PHE A 10 -12.83 -6.67 -33.13
CA PHE A 10 -13.01 -6.64 -31.68
C PHE A 10 -11.97 -7.59 -31.04
N ALA A 11 -10.71 -7.18 -30.98
CA ALA A 11 -9.67 -8.01 -30.35
C ALA A 11 -8.49 -7.21 -29.78
N LEU A 12 -8.70 -5.98 -29.29
CA LEU A 12 -7.68 -5.24 -28.54
C LEU A 12 -8.27 -4.58 -27.27
N LEU A 13 -9.06 -5.35 -26.52
CA LEU A 13 -9.37 -5.06 -25.12
C LEU A 13 -8.78 -6.16 -24.21
N THR A 14 -7.54 -6.60 -24.49
CA THR A 14 -6.74 -7.21 -23.42
C THR A 14 -6.31 -6.07 -22.53
N GLY A 15 -7.18 -5.73 -21.57
CA GLY A 15 -6.82 -4.92 -20.43
C GLY A 15 -5.52 -5.47 -19.87
N CYS A 16 -4.50 -4.62 -19.83
CA CYS A 16 -3.29 -4.86 -19.07
C CYS A 16 -3.68 -4.82 -17.57
N ALA A 17 -4.38 -5.84 -17.10
CA ALA A 17 -4.48 -6.11 -15.68
C ALA A 17 -3.07 -6.55 -15.27
N SER A 18 -2.34 -5.64 -14.65
CA SER A 18 -1.03 -5.93 -14.08
C SER A 18 -1.21 -7.08 -13.07
N THR A 19 -0.80 -8.28 -13.47
CA THR A 19 -0.75 -9.48 -12.61
C THR A 19 0.51 -9.49 -11.76
N THR A 20 1.09 -8.34 -11.45
CA THR A 20 2.12 -8.26 -10.43
C THR A 20 1.49 -8.72 -9.13
N GLY A 21 1.85 -9.95 -8.74
CA GLY A 21 1.52 -10.50 -7.44
C GLY A 21 1.80 -9.49 -6.35
N PHE A 22 0.99 -9.59 -5.31
CA PHE A 22 0.95 -8.70 -4.17
C PHE A 22 2.34 -8.75 -3.49
N ASN A 23 3.27 -7.87 -3.89
CA ASN A 23 4.68 -7.90 -3.47
C ASN A 23 5.06 -6.52 -2.94
N SER A 24 5.58 -6.48 -1.72
CA SER A 24 6.11 -5.28 -1.06
C SER A 24 7.44 -4.86 -1.63
N TYR A 25 7.66 -3.56 -1.86
CA TYR A 25 9.01 -3.03 -2.06
C TYR A 25 9.16 -1.62 -1.49
N GLN A 26 9.96 -1.48 -0.43
CA GLN A 26 10.79 -0.29 -0.31
C GLN A 26 12.03 -0.56 -1.17
N ASP A 27 12.28 0.33 -2.12
CA ASP A 27 13.48 0.25 -2.95
C ASP A 27 14.73 0.41 -2.06
N GLN A 28 15.62 -0.60 -2.06
CA GLN A 28 16.77 -0.65 -1.14
C GLN A 28 17.79 0.46 -1.43
N ASP A 29 17.86 0.92 -2.68
CA ASP A 29 18.74 2.02 -3.09
C ASP A 29 18.11 3.40 -2.85
N LEU A 30 16.86 3.45 -2.38
CA LEU A 30 16.19 4.70 -2.07
C LEU A 30 16.57 5.20 -0.67
N THR A 31 17.52 6.14 -0.65
CA THR A 31 17.88 6.86 0.56
C THR A 31 16.94 8.04 0.79
N LEU A 32 16.24 8.04 1.91
CA LEU A 32 15.38 9.13 2.37
C LEU A 32 15.86 9.62 3.73
N SER A 33 15.83 10.94 3.94
CA SER A 33 16.03 11.51 5.28
C SER A 33 14.85 11.20 6.19
N GLU A 34 15.05 11.25 7.51
CA GLU A 34 13.99 11.02 8.50
C GLU A 34 12.78 11.93 8.29
N ALA A 35 13.01 13.21 7.98
CA ALA A 35 11.94 14.16 7.69
C ALA A 35 11.08 13.75 6.48
N GLN A 36 11.72 13.21 5.44
CA GLN A 36 11.02 12.72 4.24
C GLN A 36 10.23 11.45 4.55
N ILE A 37 10.80 10.53 5.34
CA ILE A 37 10.11 9.31 5.78
C ILE A 37 8.89 9.68 6.60
N HIS A 38 9.06 10.53 7.62
CA HIS A 38 7.99 11.03 8.47
C HIS A 38 6.88 11.69 7.64
N LYS A 39 7.24 12.46 6.59
CA LYS A 39 6.25 13.07 5.70
C LYS A 39 5.45 12.02 4.93
N LEU A 40 6.11 11.00 4.36
CA LEU A 40 5.43 9.92 3.62
C LEU A 40 4.51 9.10 4.53
N THR A 41 4.98 8.73 5.72
CA THR A 41 4.19 7.93 6.66
C THR A 41 3.01 8.72 7.20
N HIS A 42 3.18 10.00 7.51
CA HIS A 42 2.07 10.88 7.91
C HIS A 42 0.98 10.95 6.83
N ASP A 43 1.40 11.12 5.58
CA ASP A 43 0.53 11.16 4.42
C ASP A 43 -0.18 9.80 4.21
N ALA A 44 0.51 8.68 4.39
CA ALA A 44 -0.07 7.32 4.35
C ALA A 44 -1.09 7.09 5.46
N VAL A 45 -0.74 7.41 6.71
CA VAL A 45 -1.61 7.25 7.89
C VAL A 45 -2.86 8.08 7.74
N GLY A 46 -2.77 9.31 7.23
CA GLY A 46 -3.95 10.14 6.98
C GLY A 46 -4.95 9.49 6.00
N ARG A 47 -4.47 8.75 5.00
CA ARG A 47 -5.32 8.03 4.05
C ARG A 47 -5.91 6.75 4.64
N ILE A 48 -5.13 6.04 5.44
CA ILE A 48 -5.61 4.87 6.19
C ILE A 48 -6.70 5.32 7.17
N GLU A 49 -6.46 6.36 7.97
CA GLU A 49 -7.40 6.90 8.97
C GLU A 49 -8.71 7.38 8.36
N ALA A 50 -8.66 8.02 7.18
CA ALA A 50 -9.84 8.48 6.48
C ALA A 50 -10.76 7.33 6.01
N ASN A 51 -10.21 6.15 5.72
CA ASN A 51 -10.96 5.01 5.17
C ASN A 51 -11.18 3.88 6.17
N TYR A 52 -10.36 3.79 7.21
CA TYR A 52 -10.31 2.70 8.18
C TYR A 52 -10.21 3.25 9.60
N PRO A 53 -11.34 3.59 10.26
CA PRO A 53 -11.30 4.19 11.58
C PRO A 53 -10.62 3.29 12.64
N PRO A 54 -9.72 3.82 13.49
CA PRO A 54 -8.96 3.01 14.46
C PRO A 54 -9.83 2.14 15.39
N ALA A 55 -10.99 2.66 15.80
CA ALA A 55 -11.92 1.95 16.69
C ALA A 55 -12.56 0.69 16.07
N LYS A 56 -12.43 0.50 14.75
CA LYS A 56 -13.08 -0.58 14.00
C LYS A 56 -12.12 -1.42 13.16
N THR A 57 -10.83 -1.11 13.19
CA THR A 57 -9.86 -1.73 12.29
C THR A 57 -8.63 -2.19 13.05
N LEU A 58 -8.32 -3.47 12.89
CA LEU A 58 -7.04 -4.03 13.22
C LEU A 58 -6.22 -4.15 11.93
N ILE A 59 -4.97 -3.75 11.97
CA ILE A 59 -4.11 -3.66 10.78
C ILE A 59 -3.06 -4.76 10.84
N SER A 60 -2.93 -5.51 9.74
CA SER A 60 -1.79 -6.39 9.50
C SER A 60 -0.86 -5.76 8.46
N LEU A 61 0.38 -5.43 8.84
CA LEU A 61 1.40 -4.94 7.92
C LEU A 61 2.31 -6.11 7.52
N GLU A 62 1.98 -6.84 6.44
CA GLU A 62 2.64 -8.10 6.06
C GLU A 62 3.95 -7.91 5.28
N GLN A 63 4.87 -7.08 5.77
CA GLN A 63 6.08 -6.68 5.02
C GLN A 63 7.28 -6.45 5.96
N ASP A 64 8.51 -6.59 5.44
CA ASP A 64 9.73 -6.20 6.16
C ASP A 64 9.71 -4.70 6.45
N LYS A 65 9.96 -4.35 7.71
CA LYS A 65 9.68 -3.01 8.23
C LYS A 65 10.53 -1.93 7.55
N GLY A 66 11.77 -2.21 7.16
CA GLY A 66 12.67 -1.16 6.67
C GLY A 66 12.65 0.08 7.57
N THR A 67 12.97 1.26 7.04
CA THR A 67 12.81 2.51 7.79
C THR A 67 11.39 3.07 7.66
N PHE A 68 10.79 2.96 6.47
CA PHE A 68 9.42 3.48 6.24
C PHE A 68 8.36 2.68 7.00
N GLY A 69 8.39 1.35 6.94
CA GLY A 69 7.41 0.51 7.62
C GLY A 69 7.53 0.55 9.14
N ALA A 70 8.74 0.69 9.68
CA ALA A 70 8.94 0.92 11.12
C ALA A 70 8.28 2.22 11.58
N GLU A 71 8.47 3.30 10.84
CA GLU A 71 7.83 4.59 11.15
C GLU A 71 6.31 4.55 10.90
N LEU A 72 5.84 3.86 9.86
CA LEU A 72 4.41 3.65 9.59
C LEU A 72 3.74 2.91 10.75
N GLU A 73 4.34 1.81 11.21
CA GLU A 73 3.85 1.04 12.37
C GLU A 73 3.80 1.90 13.63
N HIS A 74 4.85 2.67 13.89
CA HIS A 74 4.91 3.58 15.03
C HIS A 74 3.75 4.60 15.00
N GLN A 75 3.54 5.27 13.86
CA GLN A 75 2.46 6.24 13.73
C GLN A 75 1.07 5.62 13.78
N LEU A 76 0.85 4.45 13.17
CA LEU A 76 -0.42 3.73 13.28
C LEU A 76 -0.73 3.35 14.73
N ARG A 77 0.25 2.84 15.49
CA ARG A 77 0.03 2.57 16.92
C ARG A 77 -0.25 3.85 17.71
N ALA A 78 0.43 4.95 17.41
CA ALA A 78 0.17 6.25 18.03
C ALA A 78 -1.25 6.76 17.75
N LYS A 79 -1.85 6.36 16.62
CA LYS A 79 -3.26 6.62 16.27
C LYS A 79 -4.27 5.65 16.90
N GLY A 80 -3.80 4.68 17.67
CA GLY A 80 -4.66 3.72 18.38
C GLY A 80 -5.03 2.46 17.60
N TYR A 81 -4.36 2.19 16.46
CA TYR A 81 -4.57 0.92 15.75
C TYR A 81 -3.92 -0.24 16.50
N GLY A 82 -4.62 -1.37 16.55
CA GLY A 82 -4.00 -2.67 16.82
C GLY A 82 -3.23 -3.13 15.58
N VAL A 83 -1.90 -3.03 15.62
CA VAL A 83 -1.03 -3.37 14.48
C VAL A 83 -0.30 -4.70 14.72
N LYS A 84 -0.59 -5.70 13.88
CA LYS A 84 0.17 -6.94 13.76
C LYS A 84 1.21 -6.78 12.65
N THR A 85 2.47 -7.06 12.96
CA THR A 85 3.55 -7.18 11.98
C THR A 85 4.07 -8.61 12.01
N PRO A 86 4.41 -9.23 10.86
CA PRO A 86 5.05 -10.53 10.86
C PRO A 86 6.35 -10.40 11.66
N LEU A 87 6.49 -11.26 12.68
CA LEU A 87 7.75 -11.41 13.39
C LEU A 87 8.80 -11.82 12.35
N GLU A 88 9.96 -11.15 12.34
CA GLU A 88 11.12 -11.64 11.60
C GLU A 88 11.26 -13.13 11.91
N LYS A 89 11.28 -13.99 10.87
CA LYS A 89 11.36 -15.45 11.03
C LYS A 89 12.66 -15.84 11.72
N LYS A 90 12.73 -15.70 13.05
CA LYS A 90 13.63 -16.49 13.87
C LYS A 90 12.93 -17.83 14.04
N GLY A 91 13.42 -18.82 13.28
CA GLY A 91 12.87 -20.16 13.27
C GLY A 91 12.59 -20.65 14.69
N LYS A 92 11.32 -20.83 15.00
CA LYS A 92 10.80 -21.57 16.14
C LYS A 92 9.33 -21.85 15.88
N GLU A 93 8.98 -23.13 16.08
CA GLU A 93 7.69 -23.76 15.86
C GLU A 93 6.53 -22.87 16.31
N SER A 94 5.61 -22.63 15.38
CA SER A 94 4.28 -22.12 15.68
C SER A 94 3.49 -23.23 16.39
N MET A 95 3.37 -23.12 17.72
CA MET A 95 2.30 -23.77 18.46
C MET A 95 0.98 -23.09 18.06
N GLU A 96 0.19 -23.76 17.22
CA GLU A 96 -1.22 -23.43 17.04
C GLU A 96 -1.96 -23.74 18.35
N ILE A 97 -2.45 -22.70 19.01
CA ILE A 97 -3.37 -22.83 20.13
C ILE A 97 -4.77 -22.91 19.51
N GLU A 98 -5.34 -24.11 19.44
CA GLU A 98 -6.73 -24.32 19.03
C GLU A 98 -7.66 -23.53 19.96
N GLY A 99 -8.44 -22.60 19.40
CA GLY A 99 -9.50 -21.88 20.12
C GLY A 99 -9.31 -20.36 20.28
N GLU A 100 -8.21 -19.78 19.78
CA GLU A 100 -8.06 -18.32 19.76
C GLU A 100 -8.92 -17.71 18.64
N VAL A 101 -9.87 -16.83 18.99
CA VAL A 101 -10.61 -16.03 18.02
C VAL A 101 -9.60 -15.11 17.34
N VAL A 102 -9.12 -15.50 16.16
CA VAL A 102 -8.23 -14.65 15.36
C VAL A 102 -9.02 -13.40 14.98
N PRO A 103 -8.60 -12.20 15.43
CA PRO A 103 -9.26 -10.98 15.04
C PRO A 103 -9.21 -10.83 13.51
N ASP A 104 -10.29 -10.33 12.90
CA ASP A 104 -10.26 -10.02 11.47
C ASP A 104 -9.35 -8.80 11.25
N PHE A 105 -8.23 -9.01 10.56
CA PHE A 105 -7.26 -7.97 10.27
C PHE A 105 -7.46 -7.48 8.84
N THR A 106 -7.52 -6.16 8.67
CA THR A 106 -7.33 -5.55 7.36
C THR A 106 -5.84 -5.59 7.04
N THR A 107 -5.47 -6.37 6.02
CA THR A 107 -4.08 -6.46 5.58
C THR A 107 -3.73 -5.27 4.71
N PHE A 108 -2.68 -4.55 5.10
CA PHE A 108 -2.13 -3.42 4.38
C PHE A 108 -0.74 -3.72 3.84
N ARG A 109 -0.45 -3.08 2.71
CA ARG A 109 0.84 -3.13 2.01
C ARG A 109 1.23 -1.75 1.54
N TYR A 110 2.52 -1.50 1.50
CA TYR A 110 3.07 -0.26 0.99
C TYR A 110 4.18 -0.51 -0.03
N GLU A 111 4.37 0.49 -0.90
CA GLU A 111 5.54 0.62 -1.75
C GLU A 111 6.09 2.04 -1.64
N VAL A 112 7.41 2.13 -1.49
CA VAL A 112 8.14 3.41 -1.51
C VAL A 112 9.34 3.23 -2.42
N LYS A 113 9.26 3.78 -3.63
CA LYS A 113 10.25 3.53 -4.69
C LYS A 113 10.56 4.76 -5.52
N HIS A 114 11.68 4.71 -6.23
CA HIS A 114 11.98 5.70 -7.26
C HIS A 114 10.90 5.73 -8.34
N TYR A 115 10.37 6.92 -8.62
CA TYR A 115 9.45 7.16 -9.74
C TYR A 115 10.19 7.77 -10.94
N ALA A 116 11.11 8.68 -10.64
CA ALA A 116 12.07 9.29 -11.56
C ALA A 116 13.33 9.68 -10.75
N ALA A 117 14.36 10.21 -11.39
CA ALA A 117 15.63 10.54 -10.73
C ALA A 117 15.43 11.36 -9.42
N ASP A 118 14.57 12.38 -9.48
CA ASP A 118 14.23 13.27 -8.37
C ASP A 118 12.82 13.03 -7.81
N HIS A 119 12.18 11.89 -8.09
CA HIS A 119 10.82 11.61 -7.63
C HIS A 119 10.67 10.28 -6.89
N VAL A 120 9.75 10.27 -5.94
CA VAL A 120 9.39 9.10 -5.13
C VAL A 120 7.91 8.83 -5.31
N LEU A 121 7.56 7.57 -5.50
CA LEU A 121 6.18 7.09 -5.49
C LEU A 121 5.89 6.44 -4.14
N LEU A 122 4.81 6.90 -3.50
CA LEU A 122 4.16 6.21 -2.38
C LEU A 122 2.94 5.49 -2.92
N VAL A 123 2.81 4.21 -2.58
CA VAL A 123 1.58 3.43 -2.75
C VAL A 123 1.23 2.78 -1.42
N VAL A 124 -0.04 2.84 -1.04
CA VAL A 124 -0.61 2.09 0.08
C VAL A 124 -1.82 1.33 -0.46
N GLN A 125 -1.92 0.04 -0.15
CA GLN A 125 -2.97 -0.85 -0.62
C GLN A 125 -3.52 -1.67 0.55
N ALA A 126 -4.83 -1.89 0.57
CA ALA A 126 -5.48 -2.82 1.49
C ALA A 126 -6.03 -4.04 0.76
N SER A 127 -6.24 -5.14 1.50
CA SER A 127 -6.73 -6.41 0.95
C SER A 127 -8.14 -6.36 0.38
N ASP A 128 -8.94 -5.36 0.73
CA ASP A 128 -10.31 -5.14 0.22
C ASP A 128 -10.34 -4.34 -1.11
N GLY A 129 -9.17 -4.02 -1.68
CA GLY A 129 -9.04 -3.31 -2.94
C GLY A 129 -8.96 -1.79 -2.81
N PHE A 130 -8.87 -1.23 -1.60
CA PHE A 130 -8.44 0.15 -1.44
C PHE A 130 -7.00 0.34 -1.90
N GLN A 131 -6.75 1.42 -2.62
CA GLN A 131 -5.40 1.88 -2.95
C GLN A 131 -5.35 3.41 -2.90
N ALA A 132 -4.32 3.94 -2.22
CA ALA A 132 -3.95 5.35 -2.30
C ALA A 132 -2.51 5.46 -2.83
N ASN A 133 -2.28 6.35 -3.80
CA ASN A 133 -0.94 6.61 -4.31
C ASN A 133 -0.69 8.09 -4.57
N ARG A 134 0.59 8.48 -4.48
CA ARG A 134 1.02 9.87 -4.69
C ARG A 134 2.48 9.93 -5.11
N VAL A 135 2.78 10.85 -6.02
CA VAL A 135 4.16 11.15 -6.44
C VAL A 135 4.66 12.41 -5.73
N TYR A 136 5.88 12.32 -5.20
CA TYR A 136 6.59 13.41 -4.54
C TYR A 136 7.85 13.74 -5.31
N LYS A 137 8.21 15.03 -5.34
CA LYS A 137 9.54 15.48 -5.74
C LYS A 137 10.45 15.54 -4.51
N LYS A 138 11.65 14.95 -4.63
CA LYS A 138 12.71 14.98 -3.62
C LYS A 138 13.27 16.41 -3.54
N GLY A 139 13.07 17.06 -2.40
CA GLY A 139 13.84 18.22 -1.96
C GLY A 139 15.01 17.78 -1.08
N VAL A 140 15.90 18.72 -0.75
CA VAL A 140 17.10 18.43 0.07
C VAL A 140 16.72 17.93 1.48
N LEU A 141 15.61 18.42 2.05
CA LEU A 141 15.12 18.03 3.39
C LEU A 141 13.61 17.77 3.43
N ASP A 142 12.92 17.85 2.30
CA ASP A 142 11.46 17.80 2.25
C ASP A 142 10.97 17.04 1.02
N LEU A 143 9.72 16.61 1.04
CA LEU A 143 9.01 16.03 -0.08
C LEU A 143 7.87 16.96 -0.51
N GLN A 144 7.95 17.42 -1.75
CA GLN A 144 6.88 18.22 -2.33
C GLN A 144 5.95 17.30 -3.11
N ALA A 145 4.71 17.20 -2.65
CA ALA A 145 3.67 16.55 -3.41
C ALA A 145 3.49 17.20 -4.79
N LYS A 146 3.54 16.39 -5.85
CA LYS A 146 3.32 16.85 -7.24
C LYS A 146 1.97 16.44 -7.80
N THR A 147 1.35 15.43 -7.21
CA THR A 147 0.00 15.01 -7.55
C THR A 147 -0.91 15.14 -6.32
N PRO A 148 -2.24 15.27 -6.50
CA PRO A 148 -3.16 14.87 -5.45
C PRO A 148 -2.98 13.37 -5.16
N PHE A 149 -3.60 12.90 -4.07
CA PHE A 149 -3.74 11.46 -3.88
C PHE A 149 -4.69 10.91 -4.94
N THR A 150 -4.25 9.86 -5.61
CA THR A 150 -5.12 9.03 -6.45
C THR A 150 -5.61 7.88 -5.59
N GLU A 151 -6.92 7.83 -5.35
CA GLU A 151 -7.57 6.80 -4.55
C GLU A 151 -8.43 5.91 -5.45
N MET A 152 -8.34 4.60 -5.23
CA MET A 152 -9.20 3.59 -5.86
C MET A 152 -9.86 2.78 -4.76
N ASN A 153 -11.16 2.55 -4.87
CA ASN A 153 -11.94 1.73 -3.96
C ASN A 153 -12.68 0.68 -4.80
N ALA A 154 -12.47 -0.61 -4.53
CA ALA A 154 -13.19 -1.68 -5.23
C ALA A 154 -14.72 -1.70 -4.96
N GLY A 155 -15.20 -0.89 -4.00
CA GLY A 155 -16.59 -0.91 -3.51
C GLY A 155 -17.43 0.35 -3.73
N ARG A 156 -17.01 1.35 -4.51
CA ARG A 156 -17.87 2.51 -4.87
C ARG A 156 -18.21 2.53 -6.35
N ASN A 157 -18.97 1.53 -6.78
CA ASN A 157 -19.95 1.76 -7.83
C ASN A 157 -21.26 2.06 -7.10
N GLU A 158 -21.57 3.34 -6.94
CA GLU A 158 -22.96 3.77 -6.67
C GLU A 158 -23.77 3.64 -7.96
#